data_AF-A0A9E1V8L0-F1
#
_entry.id   AF-A0A9E1V8L0-F1
#
_cell.length_a   1.000
_cell.length_b   1.000
_cell.length_c   1.000
_cell.angle_alpha   90.00
_cell.angle_beta   90.00
_cell.angle_gamma   90.00
#
_symmetry.space_group_name_H-M   'P 1'
#
loop_
_entity.id
_entity.type
_entity.pdbx_description
1 polymer ?
#
loop_
_entity_poly.entity_id
_entity_poly.type
_entity_poly.pdbx_seq_one_letter_code
_entity_poly.pdbx_strand_id
1 'polypeptide(L)' 'MTNPNTYTSDLRDIATAYILHREDGAVSHSAFSAALNTYQQCHPQIPRDDAVLVVSQLIDDLPQSVTVQH' A
#
# COMPACT_ATOMS: atom_id res chain seq x y z
N MET A 1 20.77 0.08 -10.33
CA MET A 1 20.78 0.65 -8.97
C MET A 1 19.42 1.31 -8.75
N THR A 2 18.55 0.67 -7.98
CA THR A 2 17.21 1.18 -7.67
C THR A 2 17.37 2.29 -6.63
N ASN A 3 16.95 3.50 -6.95
CA ASN A 3 17.08 4.65 -6.04
C ASN A 3 16.19 4.41 -4.81
N PRO A 4 16.75 4.39 -3.58
CA PRO A 4 15.97 4.14 -2.36
C PRO A 4 14.90 5.21 -2.12
N ASN A 5 15.13 6.45 -2.60
CA ASN A 5 14.16 7.55 -2.50
C ASN A 5 12.89 7.33 -3.36
N THR A 6 12.99 6.58 -4.47
CA THR A 6 11.82 6.26 -5.30
C THR A 6 10.98 5.21 -4.61
N TYR A 7 11.64 4.18 -4.07
CA TYR A 7 11.01 3.11 -3.31
C TYR A 7 10.23 3.65 -2.11
N THR A 8 10.77 4.63 -1.38
CA THR A 8 10.06 5.26 -0.25
C THR A 8 8.85 6.09 -0.65
N SER A 9 8.81 6.64 -1.87
CA SER A 9 7.69 7.46 -2.33
C SER A 9 6.51 6.58 -2.75
N ASP A 10 6.78 5.50 -3.50
CA ASP A 10 5.77 4.52 -3.90
C ASP A 10 5.10 3.89 -2.66
N LEU A 11 5.91 3.45 -1.69
CA LEU A 11 5.40 2.85 -0.45
C LEU A 11 4.51 3.82 0.36
N ARG A 12 4.84 5.11 0.35
CA ARG A 12 4.04 6.14 1.02
C ARG A 12 2.69 6.35 0.33
N ASP A 13 2.64 6.36 -0.99
CA ASP A 13 1.40 6.51 -1.75
C ASP A 13 0.49 5.29 -1.58
N ILE A 14 1.06 4.07 -1.59
CA ILE A 14 0.34 2.82 -1.34
C ILE A 14 -0.24 2.79 0.08
N ALA A 15 0.57 3.13 1.09
CA ALA A 15 0.11 3.22 2.47
C ALA A 15 -0.98 4.29 2.65
N THR A 16 -0.85 5.44 1.98
CA THR A 16 -1.86 6.52 2.03
C THR A 16 -3.18 6.06 1.41
N ALA A 17 -3.14 5.41 0.24
CA ALA A 17 -4.33 4.85 -0.41
C ALA A 17 -5.02 3.80 0.46
N TYR A 18 -4.23 2.95 1.12
CA TYR A 18 -4.75 1.98 2.09
C TYR A 18 -5.46 2.68 3.27
N ILE A 19 -4.80 3.63 3.92
CA ILE A 19 -5.34 4.24 5.14
C ILE A 19 -6.57 5.12 4.85
N LEU A 20 -6.60 5.82 3.71
CA LEU A 20 -7.77 6.62 3.29
C LEU A 20 -9.03 5.77 3.09
N HIS A 21 -8.88 4.51 2.73
CA HIS A 21 -9.99 3.58 2.46
C HIS A 21 -10.24 2.60 3.61
N ARG A 22 -9.47 2.71 4.70
CA ARG A 22 -9.65 1.91 5.92
C ARG A 22 -10.82 2.48 6.71
N GLU A 23 -12.02 1.93 6.52
CA GLU A 23 -13.16 2.22 7.37
C GLU A 23 -12.90 1.68 8.80
N ASP A 24 -12.86 2.57 9.79
CA ASP A 24 -12.94 2.30 11.23
C ASP A 24 -11.95 1.26 11.80
N GLY A 25 -10.76 1.15 11.21
CA GLY A 25 -9.69 0.29 11.75
C GLY A 25 -9.74 -1.17 11.30
N ALA A 26 -10.70 -1.58 10.48
CA ALA A 26 -10.71 -2.91 9.88
C ALA A 26 -9.91 -2.92 8.55
N VAL A 27 -9.22 -4.04 8.26
CA VAL A 27 -8.67 -4.29 6.92
C VAL A 27 -9.85 -4.40 5.95
N SER A 28 -10.22 -3.30 5.31
CA SER A 28 -11.32 -3.30 4.35
C SER A 28 -10.82 -3.81 3.00
N HIS A 29 -11.59 -4.70 2.35
CA HIS A 29 -11.24 -5.24 1.03
C HIS A 29 -11.05 -4.11 0.00
N SER A 30 -11.78 -3.01 0.15
CA SER A 30 -11.64 -1.78 -0.63
C SER A 30 -10.29 -1.10 -0.42
N ALA A 31 -9.79 -1.03 0.82
CA ALA A 31 -8.47 -0.47 1.15
C ALA A 31 -7.32 -1.27 0.54
N PHE A 32 -7.40 -2.60 0.65
CA PHE A 32 -6.42 -3.50 0.03
C PHE A 32 -6.43 -3.35 -1.50
N SER A 33 -7.62 -3.30 -2.10
CA SER A 33 -7.74 -3.13 -3.55
C SER A 33 -7.21 -1.78 -4.04
N ALA A 34 -7.37 -0.71 -3.27
CA ALA A 34 -6.82 0.61 -3.58
C ALA A 34 -5.29 0.58 -3.56
N ALA A 35 -4.70 0.04 -2.49
CA ALA A 35 -3.26 -0.13 -2.33
C ALA A 35 -2.64 -0.98 -3.45
N LEU A 36 -3.29 -2.10 -3.79
CA LEU A 36 -2.86 -2.97 -4.89
C LEU A 36 -2.90 -2.25 -6.24
N ASN A 37 -3.97 -1.49 -6.50
CA ASN A 37 -4.11 -0.75 -7.75
C ASN A 37 -3.01 0.32 -7.89
N THR A 38 -2.73 1.07 -6.82
CA THR A 38 -1.62 2.03 -6.78
C THR A 38 -0.28 1.35 -7.03
N TYR A 39 0.00 0.21 -6.36
CA TYR A 39 1.23 -0.55 -6.59
C TYR A 39 1.37 -1.02 -8.04
N GLN A 40 0.28 -1.51 -8.66
CA GLN A 40 0.31 -1.94 -10.06
C GLN A 40 0.47 -0.79 -11.05
N GLN A 41 -0.01 0.42 -10.72
CA GLN A 41 0.22 1.61 -11.55
C GLN A 41 1.68 2.07 -11.50
N CYS A 42 2.31 2.03 -10.32
CA CYS A 42 3.73 2.33 -10.16
C CYS A 42 4.65 1.23 -10.72
N HIS A 43 4.20 -0.03 -10.64
CA HIS A 43 4.98 -1.20 -11.05
C HIS A 43 4.19 -2.13 -12.01
N PRO A 44 3.86 -1.67 -13.23
CA PRO A 44 3.06 -2.45 -14.18
C PRO A 44 3.78 -3.71 -14.68
N GLN A 45 5.09 -3.79 -14.50
CA GLN A 45 5.93 -4.93 -14.84
C GLN A 45 5.90 -6.05 -13.79
N ILE A 46 5.34 -5.80 -12.60
CA ILE A 46 5.24 -6.80 -11.53
C ILE A 46 3.92 -7.58 -11.70
N PRO A 47 3.96 -8.92 -11.75
CA PRO A 47 2.76 -9.75 -11.80
C PRO A 47 1.81 -9.44 -10.65
N ARG A 48 0.51 -9.57 -10.91
CA ARG A 48 -0.52 -9.27 -9.90
C ARG A 48 -0.36 -10.11 -8.63
N ASP A 49 -0.02 -11.39 -8.76
CA ASP A 49 0.21 -12.28 -7.62
C ASP A 49 1.37 -11.80 -6.72
N ASP A 50 2.48 -11.37 -7.32
CA ASP A 50 3.60 -10.79 -6.57
C ASP A 50 3.22 -9.44 -5.93
N ALA A 51 2.47 -8.61 -6.65
CA ALA A 51 1.97 -7.34 -6.12
C ALA A 51 1.06 -7.54 -4.90
N VAL A 52 0.21 -8.57 -4.92
CA VAL A 52 -0.64 -8.94 -3.78
C VAL A 52 0.20 -9.31 -2.56
N LEU A 53 1.28 -10.08 -2.73
CA LEU A 53 2.18 -10.45 -1.63
C LEU A 53 2.87 -9.23 -1.03
N VAL A 54 3.41 -8.34 -1.89
CA VAL A 54 4.09 -7.13 -1.44
C VAL A 54 3.13 -6.19 -0.70
N VAL A 55 1.95 -5.95 -1.24
CA VAL A 55 0.93 -5.08 -0.61
C VAL A 55 0.42 -5.69 0.70
N SER A 56 0.24 -7.01 0.77
CA SER A 56 -0.12 -7.71 2.01
C SER A 56 0.94 -7.53 3.10
N GLN A 57 2.21 -7.72 2.75
CA GLN A 57 3.32 -7.55 3.68
C GLN A 57 3.43 -6.10 4.17
N LEU A 58 3.25 -5.14 3.27
CA LEU A 58 3.21 -3.71 3.57
C LEU A 58 2.12 -3.36 4.59
N ILE A 59 0.91 -3.88 4.37
CA ILE A 59 -0.24 -3.62 5.24
C ILE A 59 -0.05 -4.26 6.62
N ASP A 60 0.57 -5.45 6.68
CA ASP A 60 0.91 -6.11 7.94
C ASP A 60 1.98 -5.34 8.73
N ASP A 61 2.95 -4.75 8.01
CA ASP A 61 4.04 -3.93 8.58
C ASP A 61 3.58 -2.52 8.98
N LEU A 62 2.44 -2.04 8.44
CA LEU A 62 1.87 -0.76 8.84
C LEU A 62 1.51 -0.80 10.33
N PRO A 63 1.98 0.19 11.14
CA PRO A 63 1.58 0.27 12.53
C PRO A 63 0.06 0.29 12.62
N GLN A 64 -0.53 -0.60 13.43
CA GLN A 64 -1.97 -0.62 13.69
C GLN A 64 -2.50 0.76 14.15
N SER A 65 -1.61 1.59 14.69
CA SER A 65 -1.82 2.96 15.18
C SER A 65 -1.48 4.08 14.20
N VAL A 66 -1.34 3.84 12.89
CA VAL A 66 -1.28 4.96 11.92
C VAL A 66 -2.67 5.57 11.78
N THR A 67 -3.03 6.43 12.74
CA THR A 67 -4.08 7.42 12.57
C THR A 67 -3.48 8.52 11.69
N VAL A 68 -4.04 8.75 10.50
CA VAL A 68 -3.70 9.94 9.72
C VAL A 68 -4.16 11.13 10.57
N GLN A 69 -3.22 11.82 11.21
CA GLN A 69 -3.54 13.06 11.91
C GLN A 69 -3.98 14.06 10.83
N HIS A 70 -5.25 14.43 10.91
CA HIS A 70 -5.95 15.33 10.01
C HIS A 70 -5.79 16.79 10.47
#